data_AF-A0AAJ0TF32-F1
#
_entry.id   AF-A0AAJ0TF32-F1
#
_cell.length_a   1.000
_cell.length_b   1.000
_cell.length_c   1.000
_cell.angle_alpha   90.00
_cell.angle_beta   90.00
_cell.angle_gamma   90.00
#
_symmetry.space_group_name_H-M   'P 1'
#
loop_
_entity.id
_entity.type
_entity.pdbx_description
1 polymer ?
#
loop_
_entity_poly.entity_id
_entity_poly.type
_entity_poly.pdbx_seq_one_letter_code
_entity_poly.pdbx_strand_id
1 'polypeptide(L)' 'MKCSFCGSNITRGTGKMFVRNTGEIFYWCSSKCEKNFRMGRERKKLRWIKREKKRTVKKE' A
#
# COMPACT_ATOMS: atom_id res chain seq x y z
N MET A 1 -12.03 1.05 -1.85
CA MET A 1 -10.89 0.12 -2.00
C MET A 1 -9.62 0.85 -1.61
N LYS A 2 -8.76 0.27 -0.75
CA LYS A 2 -7.52 0.93 -0.28
C LYS A 2 -6.31 0.34 -1.00
N CYS A 3 -5.33 1.18 -1.33
CA CYS A 3 -4.05 0.74 -1.89
C CYS A 3 -3.21 0.04 -0.82
N SER A 4 -2.79 -1.19 -1.08
CA SER A 4 -1.96 -2.00 -0.17
C SER A 4 -0.59 -1.38 0.10
N PHE A 5 -0.11 -0.50 -0.80
CA PHE A 5 1.18 0.16 -0.64
C PHE A 5 1.07 1.50 0.11
N CYS A 6 0.44 2.51 -0.48
CA CYS A 6 0.40 3.86 0.10
C CYS A 6 -0.78 4.09 1.07
N GLY A 7 -1.76 3.19 1.14
CA GLY A 7 -2.94 3.33 2.00
C GLY A 7 -3.98 4.34 1.50
N SER A 8 -3.76 4.99 0.35
CA SER A 8 -4.75 5.90 -0.22
C SER A 8 -5.97 5.14 -0.74
N ASN A 9 -7.11 5.82 -0.81
CA ASN A 9 -8.28 5.28 -1.50
C ASN A 9 -7.99 5.17 -3.01
N ILE A 10 -8.47 4.08 -3.60
CA ILE A 10 -8.43 3.82 -5.04
C ILE A 10 -9.78 4.25 -5.61
N THR A 11 -9.76 5.17 -6.58
CA THR A 11 -10.94 5.59 -7.33
C THR A 11 -11.51 4.43 -8.14
N ARG A 12 -12.84 4.34 -8.24
CA ARG A 12 -13.50 3.29 -9.02
C ARG A 12 -13.07 3.36 -10.49
N GLY A 13 -12.86 2.20 -11.11
CA GLY A 13 -12.36 2.11 -12.50
C GLY A 13 -10.89 2.47 -12.66
N THR A 14 -10.13 2.65 -11.57
CA THR A 14 -8.69 2.95 -11.61
C THR A 14 -7.92 1.98 -10.72
N GLY A 15 -6.63 1.84 -10.99
CA GLY A 15 -5.70 1.02 -10.22
C GLY A 15 -5.42 -0.32 -10.88
N LYS A 16 -4.69 -1.17 -10.15
CA LYS A 16 -4.26 -2.48 -10.62
C LYS A 16 -4.29 -3.50 -9.49
N MET A 17 -4.68 -4.72 -9.81
CA MET A 17 -4.63 -5.86 -8.92
C MET A 17 -3.42 -6.73 -9.29
N PHE A 18 -2.63 -7.10 -8.29
CA PHE A 18 -1.48 -7.99 -8.44
C PHE A 18 -1.61 -9.14 -7.47
N VAL A 19 -1.60 -10.37 -8.00
CA VAL A 19 -1.71 -11.59 -7.21
C VAL A 19 -0.34 -12.27 -7.19
N ARG A 20 0.18 -12.57 -5.99
CA ARG A 20 1.42 -13.35 -5.84
C ARG A 20 1.13 -14.83 -5.97
N ASN A 21 2.16 -15.62 -6.26
CA ASN A 21 2.06 -17.09 -6.29
C ASN A 21 1.60 -17.70 -4.96
N THR A 22 1.79 -16.98 -3.84
CA THR A 22 1.28 -17.37 -2.51
C THR A 22 -0.23 -17.15 -2.34
N GLY A 23 -0.91 -16.58 -3.34
CA GLY A 23 -2.32 -16.19 -3.27
C GLY A 23 -2.57 -14.81 -2.66
N GLU A 24 -1.52 -14.10 -2.20
CA GLU A 24 -1.67 -12.75 -1.65
C GLU A 24 -2.07 -11.74 -2.74
N ILE A 25 -3.15 -10.99 -2.48
CA ILE A 25 -3.68 -9.99 -3.40
C ILE A 25 -3.25 -8.59 -2.94
N PHE A 26 -2.59 -7.86 -3.84
CA PHE A 26 -2.20 -6.47 -3.67
C PHE A 26 -2.99 -5.57 -4.61
N TYR A 27 -3.51 -4.48 -4.06
CA TYR A 27 -4.17 -3.43 -4.84
C TYR A 27 -3.30 -2.19 -4.89
N TRP A 28 -3.09 -1.64 -6.09
CA TRP A 28 -2.27 -0.47 -6.32
C TRP A 28 -3.10 0.67 -6.89
N CYS A 29 -2.96 1.87 -6.34
CA CYS A 29 -3.62 3.06 -6.88
C CYS A 29 -2.93 3.63 -8.14
N SER A 30 -1.64 3.36 -8.33
CA SER A 30 -0.84 3.90 -9.44
C SER A 30 0.42 3.09 -9.70
N SER A 31 1.00 3.26 -10.89
CA SER A 31 2.27 2.64 -11.31
C SER A 31 3.44 3.03 -10.40
N LYS A 32 3.36 4.16 -9.69
CA LYS A 32 4.35 4.55 -8.67
C LYS A 32 4.39 3.53 -7.52
N CYS A 33 3.24 3.04 -7.08
CA CYS A 33 3.15 2.05 -6.00
C CYS A 33 3.68 0.68 -6.47
N GLU A 34 3.31 0.26 -7.68
CA GLU A 34 3.81 -0.97 -8.32
C GLU A 34 5.35 -0.97 -8.41
N LYS A 35 5.93 0.10 -8.97
CA LYS A 35 7.39 0.20 -9.15
C LYS A 35 8.12 0.18 -7.82
N ASN A 36 7.64 0.91 -6.81
CA ASN A 36 8.30 0.91 -5.50
C ASN A 36 8.20 -0.45 -4.79
N PHE A 37 7.08 -1.17 -4.95
CA PHE A 37 6.93 -2.53 -4.45
C PHE A 37 7.91 -3.49 -5.14
N ARG A 38 8.01 -3.43 -6.48
CA ARG A 38 8.95 -4.25 -7.26
C ARG A 38 10.42 -3.96 -6.95
N MET A 39 10.75 -2.71 -6.62
CA MET A 39 12.08 -2.32 -6.15
C MET A 39 12.39 -2.80 -4.72
N GLY A 40 11.49 -3.54 -4.05
CA GLY A 40 11.68 -4.01 -2.68
C GLY A 40 11.67 -2.88 -1.64
N ARG A 41 11.17 -1.69 -1.98
CA ARG A 41 11.15 -0.56 -1.05
C ARG A 41 10.02 -0.71 -0.04
N GLU A 42 10.37 -0.70 1.24
CA GLU A 42 9.39 -0.71 2.31
C GLU A 42 8.67 0.63 2.43
N ARG A 43 7.33 0.59 2.52
CA ARG A 43 6.46 1.76 2.75
C ARG A 43 6.96 2.66 3.87
N LYS A 44 7.42 2.08 5.00
CA LYS A 44 7.83 2.80 6.22
C LYS A 44 9.02 3.74 5.99
N LYS A 45 9.89 3.39 5.03
CA LYS A 45 11.12 4.12 4.70
C LYS A 45 10.86 5.28 3.71
N LEU A 46 9.71 5.30 3.03
CA LEU A 46 9.38 6.31 2.03
C LEU A 46 8.71 7.54 2.66
N ARG A 47 9.39 8.70 2.57
CA ARG A 47 8.90 9.97 3.13
C ARG A 47 7.58 10.47 2.51
N TRP A 48 7.34 10.18 1.23
CA TRP A 48 6.14 10.66 0.52
C TRP A 48 4.86 9.91 0.89
N ILE A 49 4.95 8.79 1.61
CA ILE A 49 3.78 8.02 2.01
C ILE A 49 3.25 8.57 3.32
N LYS A 50 1.95 8.90 3.34
CA LYS A 50 1.25 9.30 4.57
C LYS A 50 1.34 8.15 5.58
N ARG A 51 2.03 8.41 6.69
CA ARG A 51 2.10 7.48 7.82
C ARG A 51 0.76 7.52 8.53
N GLU A 52 0.04 6.41 8.54
CA GLU A 52 -1.07 6.24 9.47
C GLU A 52 -0.45 6.15 10.87
N LYS A 53 -0.75 7.13 11.73
CA LYS A 53 -0.38 7.05 13.14
C LYS A 53 -1.11 5.85 13.72
N LYS A 54 -0.38 4.78 14.06
CA LYS A 54 -0.95 3.69 14.84
C LYS A 54 -1.40 4.29 16.18
N ARG A 55 -2.69 4.22 16.51
CA ARG A 55 -3.17 4.47 17.87
C ARG A 55 -2.53 3.38 18.73
N THR A 56 -1.56 3.73 19.54
CA THR A 56 -1.11 2.89 20.64
C THR A 56 -2.30 2.75 21.59
N VAL A 57 -2.91 1.57 21.60
CA VAL A 57 -3.84 1.20 22.68
C VAL A 57 -2.96 1.13 23.92
N LYS A 58 -3.10 2.10 24.85
CA LYS A 58 -2.57 1.94 26.20
C LYS A 58 -3.26 0.70 26.77
N LYS A 59 -2.49 -0.38 26.95
CA LYS A 59 -2.92 -1.46 27.86
C LYS A 59 -2.73 -0.90 29.26
N GLU A 60 -3.83 -0.76 29.97
CA GLU A 60 -3.89 -0.53 31.41
C GLU A 60 -3.52 -1.80 32.15
#